data_AF-A0A1Z7YXP3-F1
#
_entry.id   AF-A0A1Z7YXP3-F1
#
_cell.length_a   1.000
_cell.length_b   1.000
_cell.length_c   1.000
_cell.angle_alpha   90.00
_cell.angle_beta   90.00
_cell.angle_gamma   90.00
#
_symmetry.space_group_name_H-M   'P 1'
#
loop_
_entity.id
_entity.type
_entity.pdbx_description
1 polymer ?
#
loop_
_entity_poly.entity_id
_entity_poly.type
_entity_poly.pdbx_seq_one_letter_code
_entity_poly.pdbx_strand_id
1 'polypeptide(L)'
;MSLSSSSLNQFVIQHTLKAMGICSKAIENLLLGTAAAQENLMLQSEISTGIGVYGISKETHCRLWDDYLALDPDLASEVRGLASQHEFLKHPHIELATNLAYATAIAWMVYKRGGVILPHPDDVEGLALCWAEHFVKKSDANDEKQPLIDTFVNSYRKMGRNDPSLAA
;
A
#
# COMPACT_ATOMS: atom_id res chain seq x y z
N MET A 1 8.36 -8.40 16.85
CA MET A 1 7.15 -7.65 17.22
C MET A 1 6.33 -7.51 15.96
N SER A 2 5.13 -8.09 15.90
CA SER A 2 4.19 -7.79 14.81
C SER A 2 3.40 -6.54 15.22
N LEU A 3 3.33 -5.52 14.36
CA LEU A 3 2.49 -4.36 14.59
C LEU A 3 1.03 -4.80 14.49
N SER A 4 0.18 -4.46 15.47
CA SER A 4 -1.26 -4.72 15.32
C SER A 4 -1.81 -3.88 14.17
N SER A 5 -2.86 -4.38 13.51
CA SER A 5 -3.49 -3.69 12.39
C SER A 5 -3.97 -2.28 12.76
N SER A 6 -4.50 -2.08 13.97
CA SER A 6 -4.87 -0.74 14.44
C SER A 6 -3.68 0.16 14.71
N SER A 7 -2.55 -0.37 15.21
CA SER A 7 -1.33 0.42 15.39
C SER A 7 -0.75 0.86 14.04
N LEU A 8 -0.74 -0.03 13.05
CA LEU A 8 -0.33 0.30 11.69
C LEU A 8 -1.24 1.38 11.09
N ASN A 9 -2.57 1.23 11.22
CA ASN A 9 -3.50 2.21 10.68
C ASN A 9 -3.34 3.59 11.34
N GLN A 10 -3.41 3.65 12.68
CA GLN A 10 -3.41 4.90 13.43
C GLN A 10 -2.06 5.63 13.38
N PHE A 11 -0.97 4.92 13.65
CA PHE A 11 0.34 5.56 13.85
C PHE A 11 1.16 5.68 12.57
N VAL A 12 0.85 4.90 11.54
CA VAL A 12 1.56 4.96 10.26
C VAL A 12 0.66 5.53 9.17
N ILE A 13 -0.42 4.83 8.83
CA ILE A 13 -1.21 5.16 7.64
C ILE A 13 -1.88 6.53 7.79
N GLN A 14 -2.69 6.70 8.83
CA GLN A 14 -3.39 7.96 9.10
C GLN A 14 -2.42 9.12 9.33
N HIS A 15 -1.36 8.89 10.09
CA HIS A 15 -0.35 9.93 10.36
C HIS A 15 0.34 10.40 9.07
N THR A 16 0.75 9.47 8.22
CA THR A 16 1.42 9.77 6.94
C THR A 16 0.49 10.50 6.00
N LEU A 17 -0.74 9.99 5.81
CA LEU A 17 -1.72 10.64 4.92
C LEU A 17 -2.03 12.06 5.39
N LYS A 18 -2.22 12.26 6.70
CA LYS A 18 -2.44 13.60 7.25
C LYS A 18 -1.26 14.54 7.04
N ALA A 19 -0.02 14.04 7.18
CA ALA A 19 1.18 14.82 6.89
C ALA A 19 1.26 15.23 5.41
N MET A 20 0.70 14.43 4.51
CA MET A 20 0.55 14.72 3.07
C MET A 20 -0.72 15.53 2.74
N GLY A 21 -1.43 16.06 3.75
CA GLY A 21 -2.67 16.82 3.54
C GLY A 21 -3.88 15.99 3.08
N ILE A 22 -3.83 14.66 3.20
CA ILE A 22 -4.88 13.74 2.77
C ILE A 22 -5.69 13.27 3.97
N CYS A 23 -7.01 13.44 3.89
CA CYS A 23 -7.97 12.94 4.87
C CYS A 23 -9.04 12.12 4.15
N SER A 24 -8.85 10.81 3.99
CA SER A 24 -9.80 9.93 3.31
C SER A 24 -9.82 8.54 3.93
N LYS A 25 -10.99 8.16 4.47
CA LYS A 25 -11.16 6.84 5.07
C LYS A 25 -11.03 5.70 4.07
N ALA A 26 -11.44 5.93 2.82
CA ALA A 26 -11.29 4.94 1.76
C ALA A 26 -9.82 4.64 1.45
N ILE A 27 -8.94 5.67 1.46
CA ILE A 27 -7.50 5.48 1.26
C ILE A 27 -6.88 4.72 2.44
N GLU A 28 -7.25 5.08 3.67
CA GLU A 28 -6.80 4.37 4.88
C GLU A 28 -7.15 2.88 4.81
N ASN A 29 -8.41 2.56 4.51
CA ASN A 29 -8.91 1.19 4.43
C ASN A 29 -8.24 0.42 3.27
N LEU A 30 -8.05 1.07 2.12
CA LEU A 30 -7.35 0.50 0.97
C LEU A 30 -5.90 0.13 1.30
N LEU A 31 -5.15 1.03 1.92
CA LEU A 31 -3.76 0.81 2.29
C LEU A 31 -3.63 -0.26 3.38
N LEU A 32 -4.51 -0.23 4.39
CA LEU A 32 -4.54 -1.25 5.43
C LEU A 32 -4.83 -2.64 4.83
N GLY A 33 -5.82 -2.74 3.95
CA GLY A 33 -6.12 -3.99 3.26
C GLY A 33 -5.02 -4.44 2.30
N THR A 34 -4.32 -3.49 1.67
CA THR A 34 -3.14 -3.80 0.83
C THR A 34 -2.06 -4.48 1.65
N ALA A 35 -1.70 -3.91 2.80
CA ALA A 35 -0.74 -4.51 3.72
C ALA A 35 -1.17 -5.92 4.16
N ALA A 36 -2.45 -6.07 4.53
CA ALA A 36 -3.02 -7.35 4.95
C ALA A 36 -2.95 -8.43 3.86
N ALA A 37 -3.37 -8.08 2.64
CA ALA A 37 -3.40 -8.97 1.50
C ALA A 37 -1.98 -9.39 1.10
N GLN A 38 -1.03 -8.45 1.10
CA GLN A 38 0.37 -8.71 0.75
C GLN A 38 1.06 -9.61 1.78
N GLU A 39 0.80 -9.41 3.07
CA GLU A 39 1.27 -10.33 4.13
C GLU A 39 0.76 -11.75 3.88
N ASN A 40 -0.52 -11.90 3.56
CA ASN A 40 -1.11 -13.21 3.29
C ASN A 40 -0.50 -13.88 2.05
N LEU A 41 -0.35 -13.13 0.94
CA LEU A 41 0.29 -13.64 -0.27
C LEU A 41 1.75 -14.05 -0.04
N MET A 42 2.50 -13.28 0.76
CA MET A 42 3.90 -13.60 1.12
C MET A 42 4.00 -14.87 1.98
N LEU A 43 3.00 -15.17 2.80
CA LEU A 43 2.97 -16.42 3.58
C LEU A 43 2.60 -17.64 2.72
N GLN A 44 1.80 -17.44 1.67
CA GLN A 44 1.36 -18.52 0.77
C GLN A 44 2.37 -18.81 -0.36
N SER A 45 3.21 -17.83 -0.72
CA SER A 45 4.20 -17.95 -1.80
C SER A 45 5.62 -17.99 -1.24
N GLU A 46 6.39 -19.02 -1.58
CA GLU A 46 7.82 -19.09 -1.21
C GLU A 46 8.69 -18.05 -1.95
N ILE A 47 8.15 -17.37 -2.97
CA ILE A 47 8.86 -16.37 -3.77
C ILE A 47 8.18 -15.01 -3.59
N SER A 48 8.52 -14.31 -2.51
CA SER A 48 8.20 -12.90 -2.36
C SER A 48 9.09 -12.05 -3.28
N THR A 49 8.49 -11.38 -4.27
CA THR A 49 9.22 -10.45 -5.16
C THR A 49 9.16 -8.99 -4.72
N GLY A 50 8.39 -8.70 -3.66
CA GLY A 50 8.13 -7.36 -3.13
C GLY A 50 8.94 -7.04 -1.87
N ILE A 51 9.10 -5.74 -1.59
CA ILE A 51 9.83 -5.24 -0.41
C ILE A 51 8.84 -4.62 0.59
N GLY A 52 9.00 -4.99 1.85
CA GLY A 52 8.28 -4.39 2.98
C GLY A 52 6.80 -4.75 3.06
N VAL A 53 6.09 -4.01 3.92
CA VAL A 53 4.70 -4.33 4.33
C VAL A 53 3.71 -4.31 3.16
N TYR A 54 3.98 -3.53 2.12
CA TYR A 54 3.14 -3.44 0.93
C TYR A 54 3.61 -4.34 -0.22
N GLY A 55 4.71 -5.09 -0.09
CA GLY A 55 5.20 -5.96 -1.16
C GLY A 55 5.56 -5.22 -2.46
N ILE A 56 6.12 -4.01 -2.38
CA ILE A 56 6.41 -3.18 -3.56
C ILE A 56 7.70 -3.64 -4.23
N SER A 57 7.64 -3.97 -5.52
CA SER A 57 8.82 -4.40 -6.27
C SER A 57 9.79 -3.24 -6.56
N LYS A 58 11.09 -3.53 -6.71
CA LYS A 58 12.10 -2.52 -7.09
C LYS A 58 11.75 -1.82 -8.41
N GLU A 59 11.23 -2.58 -9.37
CA GLU A 59 10.79 -2.05 -10.66
C GLU A 59 9.64 -1.07 -10.51
N THR A 60 8.61 -1.42 -9.73
CA THR A 60 7.47 -0.51 -9.45
C THR A 60 7.97 0.76 -8.79
N HIS A 61 8.90 0.66 -7.84
CA HIS A 61 9.50 1.80 -7.15
C HIS A 61 10.25 2.73 -8.11
N CYS A 62 11.13 2.20 -8.97
CA CYS A 62 11.86 3.01 -9.96
C CYS A 62 10.90 3.70 -10.92
N ARG A 63 9.99 2.94 -11.56
CA ARG A 63 9.03 3.52 -12.53
C ARG A 63 8.13 4.57 -11.90
N LEU A 64 7.79 4.42 -10.62
CA LEU A 64 7.01 5.45 -9.92
C LEU A 64 7.82 6.75 -9.78
N TRP A 65 9.10 6.67 -9.44
CA TRP A 65 9.98 7.83 -9.39
C TRP A 65 10.20 8.45 -10.77
N ASP A 66 10.62 7.64 -11.73
CA ASP A 66 11.06 8.09 -13.04
C ASP A 66 9.89 8.58 -13.90
N ASP A 67 8.75 7.87 -13.89
CA ASP A 67 7.65 8.12 -14.84
C ASP A 67 6.49 8.92 -14.24
N TYR A 68 6.45 9.11 -12.92
CA TYR A 68 5.33 9.79 -12.25
C TYR A 68 5.77 10.91 -11.32
N LEU A 69 6.57 10.62 -10.29
CA LEU A 69 7.00 11.64 -9.34
C LEU A 69 7.89 12.70 -10.00
N ALA A 70 8.81 12.31 -10.88
CA ALA A 70 9.68 13.26 -11.59
C ALA A 70 8.92 14.29 -12.45
N LEU A 71 7.65 14.03 -12.78
CA LEU A 71 6.80 14.95 -13.55
C LEU A 71 6.14 16.03 -12.69
N ASP A 72 6.14 15.89 -11.36
CA ASP A 72 5.58 16.82 -10.39
C ASP A 72 6.60 17.09 -9.27
N PRO A 73 7.43 18.15 -9.39
CA PRO A 73 8.51 18.43 -8.44
C PRO A 73 8.04 18.63 -7.00
N ASP A 74 6.85 19.20 -6.79
CA ASP A 74 6.32 19.43 -5.45
C ASP A 74 5.92 18.10 -4.80
N LEU A 75 5.22 17.23 -5.54
CA LEU A 75 4.88 15.89 -5.08
C LEU A 75 6.12 15.02 -4.87
N ALA A 76 7.10 15.09 -5.76
CA ALA A 76 8.39 14.41 -5.60
C ALA A 76 9.11 14.87 -4.33
N SER A 77 9.14 16.17 -4.06
CA SER A 77 9.77 16.73 -2.87
C SER A 77 9.05 16.28 -1.59
N GLU A 78 7.72 16.31 -1.59
CA GLU A 78 6.89 15.83 -0.48
C GLU A 78 7.19 14.35 -0.15
N VAL A 79 7.13 13.47 -1.15
CA VAL A 79 7.39 12.03 -0.98
C VAL A 79 8.86 11.78 -0.60
N ARG A 80 9.81 12.50 -1.22
CA ARG A 80 11.24 12.39 -0.90
C ARG A 80 11.54 12.82 0.54
N GLY A 81 10.82 13.82 1.04
CA GLY A 81 10.95 14.34 2.40
C GLY A 81 10.59 13.34 3.48
N LEU A 82 9.80 12.31 3.15
CA LEU A 82 9.47 11.21 4.05
C LEU A 82 10.57 10.13 4.11
N ALA A 83 11.40 10.01 3.07
CA ALA A 83 12.52 9.07 3.03
C ALA A 83 13.71 9.58 3.86
N SER A 84 14.59 8.69 4.30
CA SER A 84 15.81 9.14 4.96
C SER A 84 16.68 9.99 4.02
N GLN A 85 17.44 10.92 4.58
CA GLN A 85 18.30 11.80 3.78
C GLN A 85 19.46 11.01 3.16
N HIS A 86 20.11 10.15 3.96
CA HIS A 86 21.34 9.48 3.56
C HIS A 86 21.11 8.12 2.91
N GLU A 87 20.24 7.28 3.48
CA GLU A 87 20.10 5.90 3.04
C GLU A 87 19.37 5.81 1.71
N PHE A 88 18.38 6.67 1.49
CA PHE A 88 17.66 6.74 0.22
C PHE A 88 18.60 6.97 -0.98
N LEU A 89 19.67 7.74 -0.82
CA LEU A 89 20.61 8.04 -1.92
C LEU A 89 21.50 6.83 -2.28
N LYS A 90 21.69 5.89 -1.35
CA LYS A 90 22.56 4.72 -1.54
C LYS A 90 21.76 3.45 -1.83
N HIS A 91 20.68 3.27 -1.09
CA HIS A 91 19.85 2.08 -1.06
C HIS A 91 18.35 2.46 -1.06
N PRO A 92 17.85 3.17 -2.09
CA PRO A 92 16.49 3.74 -2.09
C PRO A 92 15.38 2.72 -1.83
N HIS A 93 15.58 1.48 -2.25
CA HIS A 93 14.60 0.41 -2.08
C HIS A 93 14.47 -0.10 -0.64
N ILE A 94 15.50 0.06 0.21
CA ILE A 94 15.43 -0.45 1.59
C ILE A 94 14.38 0.29 2.41
N GLU A 95 14.10 1.54 2.05
CA GLU A 95 13.11 2.41 2.68
C GLU A 95 11.70 1.81 2.60
N LEU A 96 11.41 1.03 1.56
CA LEU A 96 10.13 0.30 1.45
C LEU A 96 9.93 -0.71 2.59
N ALA A 97 11.02 -1.24 3.15
CA ALA A 97 11.01 -2.17 4.27
C ALA A 97 11.23 -1.49 5.63
N THR A 98 12.09 -0.46 5.69
CA THR A 98 12.55 0.11 6.97
C THR A 98 11.83 1.40 7.36
N ASN A 99 11.13 2.05 6.44
CA ASN A 99 10.47 3.33 6.66
C ASN A 99 8.99 3.23 6.27
N LEU A 100 8.15 2.89 7.26
CA LEU A 100 6.72 2.63 7.02
C LEU A 100 5.96 3.86 6.52
N ALA A 101 6.36 5.08 6.91
CA ALA A 101 5.74 6.31 6.42
C ALA A 101 6.05 6.49 4.93
N TYR A 102 7.32 6.36 4.54
CA TYR A 102 7.72 6.40 3.14
C TYR A 102 7.06 5.29 2.31
N ALA A 103 7.07 4.05 2.81
CA ALA A 103 6.43 2.92 2.14
C ALA A 103 4.92 3.15 1.93
N THR A 104 4.25 3.77 2.90
CA THR A 104 2.82 4.15 2.81
C THR A 104 2.58 5.20 1.74
N ALA A 105 3.43 6.24 1.69
CA ALA A 105 3.34 7.26 0.64
C ALA A 105 3.54 6.65 -0.75
N ILE A 106 4.55 5.80 -0.93
CA ILE A 106 4.79 5.11 -2.20
C ILE A 106 3.61 4.19 -2.58
N ALA A 107 3.07 3.43 -1.62
CA ALA A 107 1.89 2.60 -1.87
C ALA A 107 0.69 3.44 -2.34
N TRP A 108 0.44 4.59 -1.72
CA TRP A 108 -0.60 5.51 -2.17
C TRP A 108 -0.30 6.06 -3.57
N MET A 109 0.94 6.43 -3.86
CA MET A 109 1.34 6.93 -5.18
C MET A 109 1.16 5.89 -6.30
N VAL A 110 1.30 4.59 -6.02
CA VAL A 110 0.97 3.52 -6.99
C VAL A 110 -0.50 3.61 -7.41
N TYR A 111 -1.41 3.75 -6.44
CA TYR A 111 -2.84 3.91 -6.70
C TYR A 111 -3.17 5.23 -7.41
N LYS A 112 -2.57 6.34 -6.95
CA LYS A 112 -2.78 7.68 -7.52
C LYS A 112 -2.31 7.74 -8.98
N ARG A 113 -1.13 7.19 -9.29
CA ARG A 113 -0.63 7.05 -10.68
C ARG A 113 -1.58 6.23 -11.55
N GLY A 114 -2.14 5.17 -10.97
CA GLY A 114 -3.10 4.30 -11.64
C GLY A 114 -4.45 4.95 -11.97
N GLY A 115 -4.74 6.13 -11.43
CA GLY A 115 -6.02 6.80 -11.63
C GLY A 115 -7.17 6.14 -10.86
N VAL A 116 -6.87 5.54 -9.69
CA VAL A 116 -7.87 4.81 -8.90
C VAL A 116 -9.09 5.69 -8.61
N ILE A 117 -10.28 5.13 -8.81
CA ILE A 117 -11.53 5.72 -8.36
C ILE A 117 -11.91 5.01 -7.07
N LEU A 118 -11.87 5.74 -5.96
CA LEU A 118 -12.12 5.14 -4.66
C LEU A 118 -13.62 4.91 -4.45
N PRO A 119 -14.03 3.70 -4.05
CA PRO A 119 -15.40 3.41 -3.66
C PRO A 119 -15.70 4.00 -2.27
N HIS A 120 -16.90 3.72 -1.75
CA HIS A 120 -17.23 4.02 -0.37
C HIS A 120 -16.25 3.31 0.59
N PRO A 121 -15.84 3.92 1.72
CA PRO A 121 -14.89 3.29 2.66
C PRO A 121 -15.34 1.94 3.21
N ASP A 122 -16.66 1.70 3.30
CA ASP A 122 -17.24 0.44 3.77
C ASP A 122 -17.41 -0.61 2.66
N ASP A 123 -17.20 -0.23 1.39
CA ASP A 123 -17.23 -1.15 0.24
C ASP A 123 -15.89 -1.89 0.11
N VAL A 124 -15.71 -2.88 0.99
CA VAL A 124 -14.48 -3.69 1.04
C VAL A 124 -14.22 -4.42 -0.27
N GLU A 125 -15.27 -4.82 -1.01
CA GLU A 125 -15.12 -5.49 -2.31
C GLU A 125 -14.65 -4.52 -3.39
N GLY A 126 -15.19 -3.30 -3.42
CA GLY A 126 -14.68 -2.24 -4.28
C GLY A 126 -13.21 -1.90 -3.99
N LEU A 127 -12.81 -1.85 -2.71
CA LEU A 127 -11.42 -1.62 -2.31
C LEU A 127 -10.52 -2.78 -2.75
N ALA A 128 -11.01 -4.01 -2.63
CA ALA A 128 -10.30 -5.21 -3.09
C ALA A 128 -10.09 -5.21 -4.62
N LEU A 129 -11.09 -4.76 -5.38
CA LEU A 129 -10.97 -4.57 -6.83
C LEU A 129 -9.90 -3.52 -7.15
N CYS A 130 -9.91 -2.38 -6.44
CA CYS A 130 -8.88 -1.34 -6.60
C CYS A 130 -7.47 -1.91 -6.40
N TRP A 131 -7.27 -2.72 -5.36
CA TRP A 131 -6.00 -3.39 -5.09
C TRP A 131 -5.60 -4.36 -6.21
N ALA A 132 -6.52 -5.23 -6.64
CA ALA A 132 -6.26 -6.19 -7.70
C ALA A 132 -5.89 -5.53 -9.04
N GLU A 133 -6.47 -4.36 -9.34
CA GLU A 133 -6.24 -3.65 -10.61
C GLU A 133 -4.95 -2.83 -10.65
N HIS A 134 -4.59 -2.19 -9.54
CA HIS A 134 -3.51 -1.20 -9.51
C HIS A 134 -2.24 -1.70 -8.84
N PHE A 135 -2.36 -2.71 -7.96
CA PHE A 135 -1.27 -3.13 -7.09
C PHE A 135 -0.73 -4.52 -7.44
N VAL A 136 -1.60 -5.43 -7.88
CA VAL A 136 -1.20 -6.76 -8.35
C VAL A 136 -0.76 -6.68 -9.81
N LYS A 137 0.44 -7.18 -10.13
CA LYS A 137 0.90 -7.27 -11.52
C LYS A 137 -0.04 -8.20 -12.29
N LYS A 138 -0.62 -7.72 -13.39
CA LYS A 138 -1.32 -8.60 -14.33
C LYS A 138 -0.32 -9.60 -14.90
N SER A 139 -0.54 -10.89 -14.67
CA SER A 139 0.05 -11.91 -15.54
C SER A 139 -0.68 -11.85 -16.89
N ASP A 140 0.04 -12.11 -17.99
CA ASP A 140 -0.45 -12.01 -19.37
C ASP A 140 -1.51 -13.06 -19.78
N ALA A 141 -2.27 -13.62 -18.84
CA ALA A 141 -3.31 -14.60 -19.13
C ALA A 141 -4.51 -14.32 -18.23
N ASN A 142 -5.68 -14.08 -18.84
CA ASN A 142 -7.07 -14.32 -18.39
C ASN A 142 -7.34 -14.64 -16.90
N ASP A 143 -6.66 -13.97 -15.97
CA ASP A 143 -6.69 -14.33 -14.56
C ASP A 143 -8.01 -13.88 -13.96
N GLU A 144 -8.73 -14.83 -13.38
CA GLU A 144 -9.90 -14.56 -12.59
C GLU A 144 -9.48 -13.63 -11.45
N LYS A 145 -10.02 -12.40 -11.41
CA LYS A 145 -9.74 -11.43 -10.33
C LYS A 145 -10.35 -11.86 -9.00
N GLN A 146 -11.30 -12.78 -9.03
CA GLN A 146 -12.05 -13.24 -7.86
C GLN A 146 -11.17 -13.79 -6.72
N PRO A 147 -10.21 -14.73 -6.96
CA PRO A 147 -9.30 -15.20 -5.91
C PRO A 147 -8.47 -14.08 -5.27
N LEU A 148 -8.07 -13.06 -6.03
CA LEU A 148 -7.37 -11.89 -5.50
C LEU A 148 -8.31 -11.05 -4.62
N ILE A 149 -9.52 -10.76 -5.11
CA ILE A 149 -10.54 -10.04 -4.35
C ILE A 149 -10.82 -10.76 -3.02
N ASP A 150 -11.03 -12.07 -3.06
CA ASP A 150 -11.28 -12.90 -1.88
C ASP A 150 -10.10 -12.86 -0.90
N THR A 151 -8.87 -12.90 -1.42
CA THR A 151 -7.64 -12.80 -0.62
C THR A 151 -7.60 -11.49 0.16
N PHE A 152 -7.91 -10.37 -0.50
CA PHE A 152 -7.95 -9.06 0.13
C PHE A 152 -9.06 -8.98 1.17
N VAL A 153 -10.29 -9.32 0.79
CA VAL A 153 -11.47 -9.24 1.66
C VAL A 153 -11.28 -10.08 2.93
N ASN A 154 -10.78 -11.31 2.78
CA ASN A 154 -10.54 -12.20 3.91
C ASN A 154 -9.44 -11.67 4.83
N SER A 155 -8.34 -11.16 4.27
CA SER A 155 -7.23 -10.58 5.03
C SER A 155 -7.66 -9.32 5.78
N TYR A 156 -8.41 -8.43 5.14
CA TYR A 156 -8.96 -7.22 5.74
C TYR A 156 -9.93 -7.52 6.88
N ARG A 157 -10.89 -8.43 6.67
CA ARG A 157 -11.86 -8.84 7.70
C ARG A 157 -11.19 -9.56 8.88
N LYS A 158 -10.15 -10.36 8.63
CA LYS A 158 -9.39 -11.03 9.69
C LYS A 158 -8.71 -10.02 10.62
N MET A 159 -8.20 -8.91 10.07
CA MET A 159 -7.64 -7.82 10.88
C MET A 159 -8.69 -7.15 11.75
N GLY A 160 -9.88 -6.83 11.22
CA GLY A 160 -10.96 -6.22 11.99
C GLY A 160 -11.52 -7.12 13.11
N ARG A 161 -11.48 -8.46 12.94
CA ARG A 161 -11.87 -9.41 14.01
C ARG A 161 -10.83 -9.52 15.13
N ASN A 162 -9.55 -9.34 14.80
CA ASN A 162 -8.45 -9.38 15.76
C ASN A 162 -8.27 -8.04 16.49
N ASP A 163 -8.93 -6.99 16.02
CA ASP A 163 -8.85 -5.65 16.62
C ASP A 163 -10.24 -4.95 16.59
N PRO A 164 -11.07 -5.16 17.63
CA PRO A 164 -12.46 -4.66 17.68
C PRO A 164 -12.57 -3.12 17.69
N SER A 165 -11.45 -2.39 17.77
CA SER A 165 -11.41 -0.93 17.64
C SER A 165 -11.71 -0.42 16.22
N LEU A 166 -11.69 -1.29 15.21
CA LEU A 166 -11.97 -0.95 13.80
C LEU A 166 -13.44 -1.18 13.38
N ALA A 167 -14.29 -1.69 14.27
CA ALA A 167 -15.69 -2.05 13.98
C ALA A 167 -16.72 -0.97 14.38
N ALA A 168 -16.27 0.24 14.72
CA ALA A 168 -17.10 1.34 15.21
C ALA A 168 -16.95 2.61 14.36
#